data_AF-A4V758-F1
#
_entry.id   AF-A4V758-F1
#
_cell.length_a   1.000
_cell.length_b   1.000
_cell.length_c   1.000
_cell.angle_alpha   90.00
_cell.angle_beta   90.00
_cell.angle_gamma   90.00
#
_symmetry.space_group_name_H-M   'P 1'
#
loop_
_entity.id
_entity.type
_entity.pdbx_description
1 polymer ?
#
loop_
_entity_poly.entity_id
_entity_poly.type
_entity_poly.pdbx_seq_one_letter_code
_entity_poly.pdbx_strand_id
1 'polypeptide(L)'
;MKPTYTWTNQALALLGTDTDRAVAAKLGITIGVVSSKRTRLNIKPSRSKGAPEHGALPAAPKAAPKEQSTPKVKFWTVDRIKLLGTKSDYELGRIWGVSNKRVTKKRAQLQISAFNTHARIEWTEDKIKMLGTMPDKTLAKLLGVSRSCVTLRRSELKIPALVTQQEVVWTEEGLRLLGTMSDKDVSSAIGISSSSVAYKRQQLQIGAFVGGRASSWTPERDAILGTMTDREAADQLGVTLQTVMLRRNALSIEAQTPKPRHQWTEAQVQRLGTVRDSVLATEIGVSLNVIGNKRNQLGIERFAA
;
A
#
# COMPACT_ATOMS: atom_id res chain seq x y z
N MET A 1 16.25 -3.51 19.63
CA MET A 1 16.38 -2.07 19.34
C MET A 1 17.02 -1.91 17.97
N LYS A 2 16.47 -1.09 17.07
CA LYS A 2 17.15 -0.81 15.78
C LYS A 2 18.23 0.25 16.04
N PRO A 3 19.44 0.12 15.49
CA PRO A 3 20.48 1.14 15.67
C PRO A 3 19.98 2.47 15.10
N THR A 4 19.84 3.46 15.97
CA THR A 4 19.51 4.84 15.61
C THR A 4 20.79 5.52 15.15
N TYR A 5 20.84 5.96 13.89
CA TYR A 5 21.96 6.76 13.40
C TYR A 5 22.00 8.10 14.13
N THR A 6 23.15 8.42 14.72
CA THR A 6 23.40 9.68 15.41
C THR A 6 23.74 10.77 14.38
N TRP A 7 22.92 11.81 14.32
CA TRP A 7 23.10 12.91 13.37
C TRP A 7 24.11 13.93 13.89
N THR A 8 25.25 14.05 13.20
CA THR A 8 26.24 15.11 13.46
C THR A 8 25.88 16.39 12.69
N ASN A 9 26.42 17.54 13.10
CA ASN A 9 26.22 18.81 12.39
C ASN A 9 26.69 18.73 10.91
N GLN A 10 27.78 17.99 10.65
CA GLN A 10 28.26 17.72 9.29
C GLN A 10 27.25 16.88 8.48
N ALA A 11 26.64 15.86 9.08
CA ALA A 11 25.62 15.05 8.40
C ALA A 11 24.32 15.82 8.14
N LEU A 12 23.96 16.75 9.02
CA LEU A 12 22.80 17.65 8.84
C LEU A 12 23.04 18.65 7.69
N ALA A 13 24.25 19.18 7.56
CA ALA A 13 24.61 20.11 6.49
C ALA A 13 24.53 19.49 5.08
N LEU A 14 24.59 18.16 4.95
CA LEU A 14 24.44 17.45 3.69
C LEU A 14 22.97 17.26 3.26
N LEU A 15 22.00 17.47 4.15
CA LEU A 15 20.59 17.29 3.83
C LEU A 15 20.13 18.43 2.90
N GLY A 16 19.70 18.08 1.69
CA GLY A 16 19.19 19.06 0.71
C GLY A 16 20.26 19.71 -0.17
N THR A 17 21.55 19.44 0.05
CA THR A 17 22.64 19.88 -0.86
C THR A 17 22.77 18.97 -2.08
N ASP A 18 22.43 17.69 -1.91
CA ASP A 18 22.58 16.63 -2.89
C ASP A 18 21.35 15.69 -2.80
N THR A 19 21.22 14.76 -3.74
CA THR A 19 20.12 13.80 -3.74
C THR A 19 20.14 12.93 -2.48
N ASP A 20 18.97 12.54 -1.96
CA ASP A 20 18.85 11.69 -0.76
C ASP A 20 19.67 10.38 -0.90
N ARG A 21 19.87 9.89 -2.15
CA ARG A 21 20.71 8.73 -2.46
C ARG A 21 22.20 9.02 -2.31
N ALA A 22 22.69 10.14 -2.81
CA ALA A 22 24.10 10.52 -2.72
C ALA A 22 24.50 10.85 -1.27
N VAL A 23 23.62 11.53 -0.53
CA VAL A 23 23.82 11.79 0.90
C VAL A 23 23.83 10.49 1.71
N ALA A 24 22.93 9.55 1.39
CA ALA A 24 22.91 8.24 2.02
C ALA A 24 24.19 7.44 1.77
N ALA A 25 24.74 7.48 0.55
CA ALA A 25 26.01 6.86 0.21
C ALA A 25 27.19 7.48 0.97
N LYS A 26 27.24 8.82 1.08
CA LYS A 26 28.26 9.56 1.84
C LYS A 26 28.23 9.24 3.34
N LEU A 27 27.06 9.04 3.90
CA LEU A 27 26.85 8.81 5.33
C LEU A 27 26.81 7.31 5.73
N GLY A 28 26.90 6.39 4.77
CA GLY A 28 26.84 4.94 5.04
C GLY A 28 25.51 4.47 5.61
N ILE A 29 24.41 5.19 5.33
CA ILE A 29 23.07 4.91 5.86
C ILE A 29 22.07 4.67 4.74
N THR A 30 20.89 4.16 5.09
CA THR A 30 19.84 3.94 4.09
C THR A 30 19.19 5.24 3.63
N ILE A 31 18.77 5.28 2.37
CA ILE A 31 18.06 6.42 1.76
C ILE A 31 16.84 6.84 2.59
N GLY A 32 16.12 5.87 3.16
CA GLY A 32 14.95 6.13 4.00
C GLY A 32 15.27 6.91 5.28
N VAL A 33 16.46 6.73 5.86
CA VAL A 33 16.89 7.46 7.07
C VAL A 33 17.19 8.92 6.73
N VAL A 34 17.87 9.17 5.60
CA VAL A 34 18.13 10.52 5.08
C VAL A 34 16.83 11.24 4.72
N SER A 35 15.95 10.58 3.95
CA SER A 35 14.69 11.19 3.49
C SER A 35 13.74 11.49 4.66
N SER A 36 13.70 10.60 5.67
CA SER A 36 12.91 10.82 6.89
C SER A 36 13.44 12.00 7.69
N LYS A 37 14.76 12.12 7.86
CA LYS A 37 15.36 13.25 8.60
C LYS A 37 15.17 14.56 7.84
N ARG A 38 15.42 14.59 6.53
CA ARG A 38 15.19 15.74 5.65
C ARG A 38 13.75 16.25 5.76
N THR A 39 12.77 15.35 5.69
CA THR A 39 11.35 15.69 5.75
C THR A 39 10.94 16.22 7.13
N ARG A 40 11.49 15.66 8.22
CA ARG A 40 11.25 16.17 9.59
C ARG A 40 11.83 17.57 9.82
N LEU A 41 12.90 17.92 9.12
CA LEU A 41 13.50 19.26 9.15
C LEU A 41 12.92 20.19 8.08
N ASN A 42 11.88 19.75 7.35
CA ASN A 42 11.20 20.52 6.32
C ASN A 42 12.12 21.01 5.18
N ILE A 43 13.23 20.31 4.94
CA ILE A 43 14.20 20.64 3.89
C ILE A 43 13.71 20.06 2.56
N LYS A 44 13.68 20.83 1.47
CA LYS A 44 13.27 20.33 0.15
C LYS A 44 14.32 19.36 -0.42
N PRO A 45 13.91 18.29 -1.14
CA PRO A 45 14.87 17.37 -1.76
C PRO A 45 15.60 18.07 -2.91
N SER A 46 16.92 17.91 -2.96
CA SER A 46 17.72 18.39 -4.09
C SER A 46 17.37 17.56 -5.32
N ARG A 47 16.77 18.20 -6.33
CA ARG A 47 16.60 17.63 -7.67
C ARG A 47 17.90 17.89 -8.42
N SER A 48 18.48 16.87 -9.05
CA SER A 48 19.63 17.07 -9.93
C SER A 48 19.28 18.14 -10.97
N LYS A 49 19.92 19.32 -10.89
CA LYS A 49 19.96 20.26 -12.01
C LYS A 49 20.62 19.53 -13.17
N GLY A 50 19.97 19.52 -14.33
CA GLY A 50 20.57 19.01 -15.56
C GLY A 50 21.93 19.66 -15.81
N ALA A 51 22.88 18.87 -16.31
CA ALA A 51 24.16 19.36 -16.80
C ALA A 51 23.96 20.26 -18.04
N PRO A 52 24.88 21.20 -18.34
CA PRO A 52 24.75 22.18 -19.41
C PRO A 52 25.13 21.62 -20.80
N GLU A 53 24.61 22.26 -21.84
CA GLU A 53 24.89 21.99 -23.26
C GLU A 53 26.17 22.69 -23.80
N HIS A 54 26.81 21.97 -24.73
CA HIS A 54 27.71 22.36 -25.84
C HIS A 54 29.15 22.86 -25.62
N GLY A 55 30.10 21.97 -25.94
CA GLY A 55 31.43 22.23 -26.49
C GLY A 55 31.92 20.98 -27.24
N ALA A 56 32.16 21.09 -28.54
CA ALA A 56 32.37 19.98 -29.48
C ALA A 56 33.64 19.15 -29.20
N LEU A 57 33.49 17.82 -29.18
CA LEU A 57 34.56 16.81 -29.24
C LEU A 57 34.07 15.62 -30.10
N PRO A 58 34.99 14.88 -30.75
CA PRO A 58 34.74 14.19 -32.00
C PRO A 58 33.86 12.95 -31.85
N ALA A 59 33.23 12.55 -32.95
CA ALA A 59 32.32 11.41 -33.05
C ALA A 59 32.91 10.15 -32.41
N ALA A 60 32.45 9.85 -31.19
CA ALA A 60 32.67 8.57 -30.53
C ALA A 60 31.96 7.45 -31.31
N PRO A 61 32.54 6.23 -31.36
CA PRO A 61 32.05 5.16 -32.22
C PRO A 61 30.60 4.83 -31.88
N LYS A 62 29.80 4.52 -32.92
CA LYS A 62 28.41 4.07 -32.79
C LYS A 62 28.27 3.13 -31.60
N ALA A 63 27.40 3.52 -30.67
CA ALA A 63 27.12 2.77 -29.45
C ALA A 63 27.08 1.27 -29.75
N ALA A 64 27.92 0.51 -29.04
CA ALA A 64 27.83 -0.92 -29.00
C ALA A 64 26.37 -1.31 -28.71
N PRO A 65 25.83 -2.34 -29.40
CA PRO A 65 24.45 -2.75 -29.18
C PRO A 65 24.26 -3.02 -27.70
N LYS A 66 23.24 -2.36 -27.12
CA LYS A 66 22.79 -2.57 -25.74
C LYS A 66 22.87 -4.05 -25.45
N GLU A 67 23.68 -4.43 -24.45
CA GLU A 67 23.76 -5.81 -23.97
C GLU A 67 22.37 -6.41 -23.98
N GLN A 68 22.28 -7.50 -24.74
CA GLN A 68 21.05 -8.24 -24.97
C GLN A 68 20.33 -8.40 -23.64
N SER A 69 19.05 -8.03 -23.63
CA SER A 69 18.18 -8.20 -22.47
C SER A 69 18.46 -9.55 -21.83
N THR A 70 18.96 -9.58 -20.60
CA THR A 70 19.02 -10.81 -19.81
C THR A 70 17.64 -11.47 -19.96
N PRO A 71 17.56 -12.73 -20.38
CA PRO A 71 16.27 -13.37 -20.63
C PRO A 71 15.43 -13.19 -19.37
N LYS A 72 14.19 -12.69 -19.51
CA LYS A 72 13.26 -12.53 -18.39
C LYS A 72 13.11 -13.90 -17.72
N VAL A 73 13.93 -14.18 -16.71
CA VAL A 73 13.95 -15.49 -16.06
C VAL A 73 12.54 -15.73 -15.55
N LYS A 74 11.89 -16.78 -16.08
CA LYS A 74 10.51 -17.09 -15.76
C LYS A 74 10.43 -17.33 -14.25
N PHE A 75 9.83 -16.38 -13.53
CA PHE A 75 9.76 -16.42 -12.06
C PHE A 75 9.13 -17.73 -11.55
N TRP A 76 8.23 -18.33 -12.33
CA TRP A 76 7.62 -19.63 -12.06
C TRP A 76 8.40 -20.74 -12.76
N THR A 77 9.44 -21.23 -12.09
CA THR A 77 10.16 -22.45 -12.48
C THR A 77 9.40 -23.69 -12.02
N VAL A 78 9.72 -24.85 -12.60
CA VAL A 78 9.13 -26.14 -12.20
C VAL A 78 9.35 -26.40 -10.70
N ASP A 79 10.53 -26.09 -10.18
CA ASP A 79 10.86 -26.29 -8.76
C ASP A 79 10.01 -25.40 -7.83
N ARG A 80 9.76 -24.15 -8.24
CA ARG A 80 8.89 -23.24 -7.47
C ARG A 80 7.43 -23.67 -7.51
N ILE A 81 6.98 -24.23 -8.64
CA ILE A 81 5.62 -24.78 -8.75
C ILE A 81 5.47 -26.01 -7.85
N LYS A 82 6.46 -26.92 -7.83
CA LYS A 82 6.48 -28.09 -6.94
C LYS A 82 6.40 -27.72 -5.45
N LEU A 83 6.93 -26.56 -5.06
CA LEU A 83 6.89 -26.07 -3.68
C LEU A 83 5.53 -25.46 -3.28
N LEU A 84 4.65 -25.10 -4.22
CA LEU A 84 3.33 -24.57 -3.89
C LEU A 84 2.50 -25.61 -3.14
N GLY A 85 1.85 -25.20 -2.04
CA GLY A 85 1.06 -26.12 -1.20
C GLY A 85 1.87 -27.00 -0.25
N THR A 86 3.21 -27.04 -0.37
CA THR A 86 4.10 -27.76 0.58
C THR A 86 4.51 -26.92 1.79
N LYS A 87 4.45 -25.58 1.65
CA LYS A 87 4.73 -24.58 2.69
C LYS A 87 3.69 -23.47 2.59
N SER A 88 3.57 -22.66 3.64
CA SER A 88 2.63 -21.55 3.62
C SER A 88 2.98 -20.53 2.52
N ASP A 89 1.96 -19.95 1.89
CA ASP A 89 2.15 -18.89 0.87
C ASP A 89 2.95 -17.70 1.43
N TYR A 90 2.88 -17.48 2.75
CA TYR A 90 3.69 -16.50 3.47
C TYR A 90 5.18 -16.86 3.47
N GLU A 91 5.52 -18.08 3.87
CA GLU A 91 6.91 -18.55 3.89
C GLU A 91 7.51 -18.60 2.49
N LEU A 92 6.77 -19.11 1.50
CA LEU A 92 7.23 -19.12 0.10
C LEU A 92 7.44 -17.69 -0.42
N GLY A 93 6.57 -16.75 -0.05
CA GLY A 93 6.76 -15.33 -0.35
C GLY A 93 8.05 -14.76 0.26
N ARG A 94 8.36 -15.12 1.52
CA ARG A 94 9.62 -14.73 2.18
C ARG A 94 10.85 -15.34 1.52
N ILE A 95 10.82 -16.63 1.19
CA ILE A 95 11.94 -17.35 0.54
C ILE A 95 12.21 -16.77 -0.85
N TRP A 96 11.18 -16.44 -1.62
CA TRP A 96 11.32 -15.94 -2.99
C TRP A 96 11.36 -14.42 -3.11
N GLY A 97 11.31 -13.69 -1.99
CA GLY A 97 11.31 -12.22 -1.99
C GLY A 97 10.10 -11.59 -2.68
N VAL A 98 8.94 -12.25 -2.65
CA VAL A 98 7.69 -11.75 -3.27
C VAL A 98 6.55 -11.67 -2.29
N SER A 99 5.54 -10.85 -2.63
CA SER A 99 4.30 -10.80 -1.86
C SER A 99 3.62 -12.18 -1.82
N ASN A 100 3.16 -12.61 -0.64
CA ASN A 100 2.36 -13.82 -0.45
C ASN A 100 1.12 -13.85 -1.39
N LYS A 101 0.50 -12.69 -1.66
CA LYS A 101 -0.64 -12.59 -2.60
C LYS A 101 -0.30 -13.10 -4.00
N ARG A 102 0.94 -12.89 -4.47
CA ARG A 102 1.42 -13.40 -5.76
C ARG A 102 1.52 -14.92 -5.76
N VAL A 103 1.95 -15.50 -4.63
CA VAL A 103 2.02 -16.95 -4.42
C VAL A 103 0.62 -17.54 -4.36
N THR A 104 -0.27 -16.98 -3.55
CA THR A 104 -1.67 -17.40 -3.44
C THR A 104 -2.40 -17.36 -4.77
N LYS A 105 -2.21 -16.29 -5.56
CA LYS A 105 -2.81 -16.18 -6.90
C LYS A 105 -2.34 -17.31 -7.82
N LYS A 106 -1.03 -17.61 -7.84
CA LYS A 106 -0.50 -18.67 -8.70
C LYS A 106 -0.93 -20.06 -8.22
N ARG A 107 -0.91 -20.31 -6.91
CA ARG A 107 -1.40 -21.54 -6.30
C ARG A 107 -2.87 -21.79 -6.66
N ALA A 108 -3.72 -20.77 -6.51
CA ALA A 108 -5.14 -20.85 -6.86
C ALA A 108 -5.37 -21.07 -8.36
N GLN A 109 -4.59 -20.42 -9.24
CA GLN A 109 -4.64 -20.67 -10.69
C GLN A 109 -4.30 -22.11 -11.07
N LEU A 110 -3.43 -22.77 -10.31
CA LEU A 110 -3.06 -24.17 -10.51
C LEU A 110 -3.96 -25.14 -9.72
N GLN A 111 -5.01 -24.63 -9.07
CA GLN A 111 -5.93 -25.39 -8.22
C GLN A 111 -5.24 -26.21 -7.12
N ILE A 112 -4.03 -25.80 -6.71
CA ILE A 112 -3.28 -26.44 -5.63
C ILE A 112 -3.90 -25.98 -4.31
N SER A 113 -4.26 -26.90 -3.41
CA SER A 113 -4.77 -26.55 -2.09
C SER A 113 -3.76 -25.73 -1.28
N ALA A 114 -4.25 -24.81 -0.45
CA ALA A 114 -3.38 -24.05 0.45
C ALA A 114 -2.66 -25.01 1.40
N PHE A 115 -1.44 -24.67 1.80
CA PHE A 115 -0.74 -25.41 2.84
C PHE A 115 -1.53 -25.30 4.15
N ASN A 116 -2.26 -26.38 4.45
CA ASN A 116 -3.12 -26.45 5.61
C ASN A 116 -2.34 -27.09 6.78
N THR A 117 -1.80 -26.26 7.67
CA THR A 117 -1.18 -26.74 8.90
C THR A 117 -2.20 -27.36 9.86
N HIS A 118 -3.49 -26.98 9.77
CA HIS A 118 -4.54 -27.47 10.66
C HIS A 118 -4.85 -28.94 10.43
N ALA A 119 -4.83 -29.40 9.18
CA ALA A 119 -5.16 -30.79 8.83
C ALA A 119 -4.01 -31.78 9.10
N ARG A 120 -2.80 -31.30 9.44
CA ARG A 120 -1.60 -32.15 9.60
C ARG A 120 -1.15 -32.34 11.04
N ILE A 121 -1.78 -31.68 12.01
CA ILE A 121 -1.49 -31.93 13.42
C ILE A 121 -2.44 -32.98 13.98
N GLU A 122 -1.86 -34.07 14.46
CA GLU A 122 -2.56 -35.01 15.32
C GLU A 122 -2.64 -34.43 16.72
N TRP A 123 -3.85 -34.16 17.18
CA TRP A 123 -4.13 -33.71 18.55
C TRP A 123 -4.15 -34.91 19.50
N THR A 124 -2.96 -35.30 19.94
CA THR A 124 -2.81 -36.29 21.02
C THR A 124 -3.28 -35.70 22.35
N GLU A 125 -3.57 -36.56 23.32
CA GLU A 125 -4.02 -36.14 24.65
C GLU A 125 -3.03 -35.19 25.31
N ASP A 126 -1.72 -35.45 25.17
CA ASP A 126 -0.66 -34.58 25.69
C ASP A 126 -0.69 -33.17 25.08
N LYS A 127 -0.92 -33.06 23.77
CA LYS A 127 -1.01 -31.75 23.07
C LYS A 127 -2.27 -30.99 23.48
N ILE A 128 -3.37 -31.71 23.75
CA ILE A 128 -4.59 -31.12 24.28
C ILE A 128 -4.37 -30.59 25.69
N LYS A 129 -3.65 -31.33 26.55
CA LYS A 129 -3.29 -30.88 27.91
C LYS A 129 -2.42 -29.60 27.91
N MET A 130 -1.67 -29.35 26.84
CA MET A 130 -0.90 -28.10 26.68
C MET A 130 -1.76 -26.89 26.27
N LEU A 131 -2.98 -27.08 25.77
CA LEU A 131 -3.85 -25.97 25.39
C LEU A 131 -4.25 -25.17 26.64
N GLY A 132 -4.05 -23.85 26.60
CA GLY A 132 -4.40 -22.96 27.72
C GLY A 132 -3.37 -22.91 28.85
N THR A 133 -2.29 -23.71 28.82
CA THR A 133 -1.21 -23.64 29.83
C THR A 133 -0.12 -22.62 29.47
N MET A 134 -0.04 -22.24 28.20
CA MET A 134 0.88 -21.21 27.69
C MET A 134 0.21 -20.42 26.56
N PRO A 135 0.73 -19.23 26.19
CA PRO A 135 0.15 -18.43 25.12
C PRO A 135 0.11 -19.20 23.79
N ASP A 136 -1.00 -19.10 23.04
CA ASP A 136 -1.20 -19.82 21.76
C ASP A 136 -0.02 -19.64 20.78
N LYS A 137 0.65 -18.48 20.81
CA LYS A 137 1.83 -18.20 19.98
C LYS A 137 3.03 -19.06 20.36
N THR A 138 3.26 -19.29 21.66
CA THR A 138 4.36 -20.10 22.17
C THR A 138 4.08 -21.57 21.90
N LEU A 139 2.86 -22.03 22.19
CA LEU A 139 2.44 -23.39 21.90
C LEU A 139 2.51 -23.72 20.40
N ALA A 140 2.09 -22.80 19.54
CA ALA A 140 2.17 -22.97 18.09
C ALA A 140 3.61 -23.15 17.60
N LYS A 141 4.57 -22.42 18.17
CA LYS A 141 5.99 -22.60 17.85
C LYS A 141 6.51 -23.96 18.32
N LEU A 142 6.14 -24.38 19.53
CA LEU A 142 6.54 -25.67 20.10
C LEU A 142 6.02 -26.84 19.26
N LEU A 143 4.77 -26.75 18.82
CA LEU A 143 4.11 -27.78 18.01
C LEU A 143 4.41 -27.67 16.50
N GLY A 144 5.16 -26.65 16.06
CA GLY A 144 5.47 -26.44 14.64
C GLY A 144 4.26 -26.12 13.77
N VAL A 145 3.20 -25.53 14.35
CA VAL A 145 1.94 -25.21 13.65
C VAL A 145 1.66 -23.71 13.63
N SER A 146 0.63 -23.30 12.88
CA SER A 146 0.17 -21.92 12.90
C SER A 146 -0.52 -21.57 14.23
N ARG A 147 -0.40 -20.31 14.67
CA ARG A 147 -1.12 -19.79 15.85
C ARG A 147 -2.63 -20.05 15.75
N SER A 148 -3.19 -19.84 14.56
CA SER A 148 -4.62 -20.03 14.31
C SER A 148 -5.06 -21.49 14.55
N CYS A 149 -4.20 -22.47 14.34
CA CYS A 149 -4.50 -23.88 14.60
C CYS A 149 -4.70 -24.16 16.09
N VAL A 150 -3.77 -23.67 16.92
CA VAL A 150 -3.88 -23.75 18.37
C VAL A 150 -5.11 -22.98 18.87
N THR A 151 -5.31 -21.74 18.39
CA THR A 151 -6.47 -20.92 18.78
C THR A 151 -7.81 -21.56 18.41
N LEU A 152 -7.91 -22.18 17.22
CA LEU A 152 -9.11 -22.86 16.78
C LEU A 152 -9.40 -24.08 17.66
N ARG A 153 -8.42 -24.97 17.83
CA ARG A 153 -8.60 -26.18 18.64
C ARG A 153 -8.94 -25.85 20.08
N ARG A 154 -8.25 -24.87 20.66
CA ARG A 154 -8.53 -24.38 22.01
C ARG A 154 -9.97 -23.89 22.13
N SER A 155 -10.45 -23.12 21.14
CA SER A 155 -11.82 -22.62 21.10
C SER A 155 -12.87 -23.73 20.91
N GLU A 156 -12.60 -24.73 20.07
CA GLU A 156 -13.45 -25.93 19.89
C GLU A 156 -13.66 -26.68 21.20
N LEU A 157 -12.58 -26.84 21.97
CA LEU A 157 -12.61 -27.49 23.29
C LEU A 157 -13.04 -26.55 24.42
N LYS A 158 -13.46 -25.31 24.10
CA LYS A 158 -13.86 -24.26 25.06
C LYS A 158 -12.83 -23.98 26.15
N ILE A 159 -11.55 -24.23 25.87
CA ILE A 159 -10.46 -23.95 26.79
C ILE A 159 -10.17 -22.44 26.76
N PRO A 160 -10.11 -21.74 27.90
CA PRO A 160 -9.74 -20.33 27.92
C PRO A 160 -8.32 -20.09 27.38
N ALA A 161 -8.11 -18.99 26.66
CA ALA A 161 -6.76 -18.59 26.26
C ALA A 161 -5.98 -18.17 27.50
N LEU A 162 -4.73 -18.60 27.64
CA LEU A 162 -3.81 -17.92 28.55
C LEU A 162 -3.44 -16.59 27.91
N VAL A 163 -4.20 -15.55 28.25
CA VAL A 163 -3.85 -14.20 27.89
C VAL A 163 -2.86 -13.72 28.93
N THR A 164 -1.59 -13.56 28.54
CA THR A 164 -0.71 -12.66 29.29
C THR A 164 -1.21 -11.25 29.05
N GLN A 165 -2.31 -10.87 29.69
CA GLN A 165 -2.59 -9.47 29.90
C GLN A 165 -1.49 -9.01 30.83
N GLN A 166 -0.42 -8.49 30.24
CA GLN A 166 0.52 -7.69 30.99
C GLN A 166 -0.34 -6.55 31.54
N GLU A 167 -0.63 -6.58 32.83
CA GLU A 167 -1.42 -5.51 33.47
C GLU A 167 -0.71 -4.21 33.15
N VAL A 168 -1.34 -3.44 32.27
CA VAL A 168 -0.80 -2.15 31.90
C VAL A 168 -1.05 -1.24 33.09
N VAL A 169 0.00 -0.98 33.86
CA VAL A 169 -0.03 0.05 34.88
C VAL A 169 -0.15 1.39 34.17
N TRP A 170 -1.31 2.03 34.32
CA TRP A 170 -1.57 3.36 33.77
C TRP A 170 -1.05 4.40 34.74
N THR A 171 -0.07 5.20 34.30
CA THR A 171 0.35 6.39 35.05
C THR A 171 -0.61 7.55 34.78
N GLU A 172 -0.68 8.50 35.71
CA GLU A 172 -1.46 9.73 35.56
C GLU A 172 -1.09 10.50 34.28
N GLU A 173 0.21 10.55 33.94
CA GLU A 173 0.68 11.16 32.70
C GLU A 173 0.15 10.41 31.47
N GLY A 174 0.13 9.07 31.51
CA GLY A 174 -0.40 8.26 30.43
C GLY A 174 -1.90 8.41 30.23
N LEU A 175 -2.65 8.60 31.31
CA LEU A 175 -4.09 8.90 31.25
C LEU A 175 -4.35 10.28 30.63
N ARG A 176 -3.56 11.30 30.99
CA ARG A 176 -3.67 12.66 30.42
C ARG A 176 -3.40 12.71 28.92
N LEU A 177 -2.63 11.76 28.38
CA LEU A 177 -2.35 11.69 26.95
C LEU A 177 -3.52 11.11 26.14
N LEU A 178 -4.44 10.37 26.76
CA LEU A 178 -5.59 9.78 26.07
C LEU A 178 -6.48 10.87 25.46
N GLY A 179 -6.75 10.76 24.16
CA GLY A 179 -7.59 11.73 23.43
C GLY A 179 -6.86 13.00 22.98
N THR A 180 -5.63 13.27 23.45
CA THR A 180 -4.82 14.43 23.00
C THR A 180 -4.03 14.18 21.72
N MET A 181 -3.72 12.91 21.45
CA MET A 181 -2.99 12.45 20.27
C MET A 181 -3.45 11.04 19.89
N SER A 182 -2.99 10.52 18.75
CA SER A 182 -3.47 9.23 18.26
C SER A 182 -3.10 8.09 19.22
N ASP A 183 -3.93 7.05 19.28
CA ASP A 183 -3.68 5.87 20.15
C ASP A 183 -2.29 5.24 19.88
N LYS A 184 -1.76 5.41 18.67
CA LYS A 184 -0.41 4.99 18.28
C LYS A 184 0.70 5.88 18.86
N ASP A 185 0.46 7.18 18.92
CA ASP A 185 1.43 8.14 19.48
C ASP A 185 1.46 8.03 21.00
N VAL A 186 0.29 7.91 21.65
CA VAL A 186 0.20 7.61 23.09
C VAL A 186 0.92 6.30 23.40
N SER A 187 0.65 5.24 22.63
CA SER A 187 1.34 3.94 22.73
C SER A 187 2.86 4.07 22.66
N SER A 188 3.36 4.92 21.75
CA SER A 188 4.79 5.15 21.60
C SER A 188 5.38 5.98 22.75
N ALA A 189 4.61 6.87 23.35
CA ALA A 189 5.03 7.71 24.47
C ALA A 189 5.13 6.94 25.79
N ILE A 190 4.14 6.09 26.09
CA ILE A 190 4.07 5.35 27.37
C ILE A 190 4.58 3.91 27.26
N GLY A 191 4.96 3.45 26.06
CA GLY A 191 5.58 2.14 25.84
C GLY A 191 4.62 0.95 25.91
N ILE A 192 3.31 1.16 25.74
CA ILE A 192 2.29 0.09 25.79
C ILE A 192 1.73 -0.19 24.41
N SER A 193 0.92 -1.25 24.26
CA SER A 193 0.28 -1.54 22.97
C SER A 193 -0.80 -0.51 22.61
N SER A 194 -0.90 -0.13 21.33
CA SER A 194 -1.96 0.78 20.84
C SER A 194 -3.37 0.22 21.06
N SER A 195 -3.53 -1.11 21.09
CA SER A 195 -4.80 -1.76 21.41
C SER A 195 -5.16 -1.58 22.89
N SER A 196 -4.19 -1.64 23.80
CA SER A 196 -4.39 -1.35 25.22
C SER A 196 -4.76 0.12 25.44
N VAL A 197 -4.14 1.04 24.70
CA VAL A 197 -4.53 2.46 24.70
C VAL A 197 -5.97 2.65 24.24
N ALA A 198 -6.33 2.10 23.09
CA ALA A 198 -7.68 2.19 22.55
C ALA A 198 -8.72 1.61 23.51
N TYR A 199 -8.40 0.48 24.15
CA TYR A 199 -9.25 -0.14 25.15
C TYR A 199 -9.45 0.76 26.38
N LYS A 200 -8.37 1.27 26.98
CA LYS A 200 -8.49 2.17 28.14
C LYS A 200 -9.23 3.46 27.80
N ARG A 201 -8.97 4.03 26.61
CA ARG A 201 -9.68 5.19 26.07
C ARG A 201 -11.19 4.92 25.98
N GLN A 202 -11.60 3.76 25.45
CA GLN A 202 -13.00 3.35 25.38
C GLN A 202 -13.62 3.11 26.76
N GLN A 203 -12.90 2.49 27.70
CA GLN A 203 -13.36 2.29 29.08
C GLN A 203 -13.64 3.62 29.79
N LEU A 204 -12.84 4.65 29.51
CA LEU A 204 -13.02 6.00 30.03
C LEU A 204 -13.94 6.87 29.15
N GLN A 205 -14.58 6.29 28.13
CA GLN A 205 -15.47 6.97 27.18
C GLN A 205 -14.84 8.19 26.48
N ILE A 206 -13.51 8.21 26.37
CA ILE A 206 -12.77 9.28 25.68
C ILE A 206 -12.88 9.05 24.17
N GLY A 207 -13.24 10.09 23.40
CA GLY A 207 -13.28 10.03 21.94
C GLY A 207 -11.91 9.70 21.35
N ALA A 208 -11.88 8.96 20.23
CA ALA A 208 -10.62 8.72 19.52
C ALA A 208 -10.04 10.06 19.05
N PHE A 209 -8.72 10.23 19.15
CA PHE A 209 -8.10 11.45 18.64
C PHE A 209 -8.24 11.48 17.11
N VAL A 210 -9.10 12.37 16.64
CA VAL A 210 -9.31 12.68 15.24
C VAL A 210 -8.33 13.80 14.91
N GLY A 211 -7.08 13.44 14.54
CA GLY A 211 -6.07 14.44 14.20
C GLY A 211 -6.53 15.40 13.08
N GLY A 212 -5.80 16.49 12.86
CA GLY A 212 -6.16 17.57 11.92
C GLY A 212 -6.51 17.14 10.48
N ARG A 213 -6.18 15.91 10.08
CA ARG A 213 -6.58 15.34 8.77
C ARG A 213 -8.01 14.82 8.70
N ALA A 214 -8.65 14.56 9.83
CA ALA A 214 -10.06 14.19 9.89
C ALA A 214 -10.92 15.33 10.49
N SER A 215 -10.30 16.24 11.25
CA SER A 215 -10.82 17.60 11.51
C SER A 215 -10.76 18.53 10.28
N SER A 216 -10.34 18.02 9.12
CA SER A 216 -10.25 18.80 7.88
C SER A 216 -11.60 18.94 7.17
N TRP A 217 -12.70 18.44 7.74
CA TRP A 217 -14.05 18.60 7.19
C TRP A 217 -14.80 19.61 8.03
N THR A 218 -14.89 20.83 7.49
CA THR A 218 -15.73 21.90 8.01
C THR A 218 -17.01 21.98 7.19
N PRO A 219 -18.08 22.62 7.68
CA PRO A 219 -19.31 22.81 6.90
C PRO A 219 -19.06 23.41 5.51
N GLU A 220 -18.10 24.33 5.39
CA GLU A 220 -17.72 24.96 4.11
C GLU A 220 -17.09 23.96 3.13
N ARG A 221 -16.35 22.97 3.65
CA ARG A 221 -15.75 21.91 2.84
C ARG A 221 -16.77 20.83 2.47
N ASP A 222 -17.72 20.53 3.35
CA ASP A 222 -18.83 19.64 3.05
C ASP A 222 -19.74 20.25 1.96
N ALA A 223 -19.91 21.57 1.93
CA ALA A 223 -20.69 22.26 0.90
C ALA A 223 -20.12 22.12 -0.53
N ILE A 224 -18.84 21.79 -0.67
CA ILE A 224 -18.21 21.52 -1.98
C ILE A 224 -18.63 20.15 -2.52
N LEU A 225 -18.96 19.20 -1.64
CA LEU A 225 -19.32 17.83 -2.02
C LEU A 225 -20.64 17.81 -2.78
N GLY A 226 -20.65 17.19 -3.97
CA GLY A 226 -21.83 17.12 -4.84
C GLY A 226 -22.01 18.31 -5.79
N THR A 227 -21.26 19.40 -5.62
CA THR A 227 -21.27 20.54 -6.56
C THR A 227 -20.36 20.32 -7.77
N MET A 228 -19.33 19.49 -7.60
CA MET A 228 -18.33 19.13 -8.61
C MET A 228 -17.96 17.67 -8.49
N THR A 229 -17.17 17.15 -9.43
CA THR A 229 -16.72 15.74 -9.36
C THR A 229 -15.84 15.52 -8.14
N ASP A 230 -15.86 14.31 -7.58
CA ASP A 230 -15.03 13.96 -6.41
C ASP A 230 -13.52 14.23 -6.65
N ARG A 231 -13.08 14.25 -7.90
CA ARG A 231 -11.71 14.56 -8.28
C ARG A 231 -11.41 16.05 -8.19
N GLU A 232 -12.28 16.89 -8.73
CA GLU A 232 -12.14 18.35 -8.63
C GLU A 232 -12.22 18.80 -7.17
N ALA A 233 -13.17 18.23 -6.41
CA ALA A 233 -13.27 18.50 -4.98
C ALA A 233 -12.00 18.09 -4.22
N ALA A 234 -11.38 16.96 -4.59
CA ALA A 234 -10.12 16.52 -3.98
C ALA A 234 -8.96 17.48 -4.28
N ASP A 235 -8.84 17.92 -5.53
CA ASP A 235 -7.81 18.86 -5.95
C ASP A 235 -8.00 20.23 -5.27
N GLN A 236 -9.24 20.72 -5.17
CA GLN A 236 -9.57 21.99 -4.51
C GLN A 236 -9.34 21.95 -2.99
N LEU A 237 -9.71 20.85 -2.34
CA LEU A 237 -9.58 20.70 -0.88
C LEU A 237 -8.17 20.29 -0.44
N GLY A 238 -7.29 19.93 -1.38
CA GLY A 238 -5.94 19.44 -1.11
C GLY A 238 -5.94 18.10 -0.37
N VAL A 239 -6.95 17.26 -0.59
CA VAL A 239 -7.10 15.94 0.03
C VAL A 239 -7.10 14.84 -1.02
N THR A 240 -7.05 13.59 -0.60
CA THR A 240 -7.11 12.47 -1.56
C THR A 240 -8.53 12.25 -2.06
N LEU A 241 -8.68 11.79 -3.31
CA LEU A 241 -9.96 11.37 -3.89
C LEU A 241 -10.75 10.44 -2.96
N GLN A 242 -10.07 9.46 -2.36
CA GLN A 242 -10.71 8.50 -1.45
C GLN A 242 -11.28 9.18 -0.20
N THR A 243 -10.64 10.24 0.31
CA THR A 243 -11.12 11.01 1.46
C THR A 243 -12.43 11.72 1.13
N VAL A 244 -12.52 12.34 -0.05
CA VAL A 244 -13.74 12.99 -0.55
C VAL A 244 -14.85 11.96 -0.76
N MET A 245 -14.57 10.85 -1.44
CA MET A 245 -15.54 9.78 -1.68
C MET A 245 -16.13 9.21 -0.37
N LEU A 246 -15.27 8.96 0.62
CA LEU A 246 -15.70 8.46 1.93
C LEU A 246 -16.58 9.47 2.66
N ARG A 247 -16.22 10.77 2.64
CA ARG A 247 -17.02 11.82 3.28
C ARG A 247 -18.36 12.01 2.57
N ARG A 248 -18.37 12.09 1.24
CA ARG A 248 -19.56 12.20 0.41
C ARG A 248 -20.53 11.05 0.67
N ASN A 249 -20.04 9.81 0.69
CA ASN A 249 -20.84 8.64 1.00
C ASN A 249 -21.36 8.64 2.45
N ALA A 250 -20.57 9.12 3.41
CA ALA A 250 -21.00 9.23 4.81
C ALA A 250 -22.11 10.27 5.01
N LEU A 251 -22.16 11.29 4.14
CA LEU A 251 -23.24 12.29 4.09
C LEU A 251 -24.36 11.91 3.11
N SER A 252 -24.32 10.73 2.50
CA SER A 252 -25.28 10.26 1.50
C SER A 252 -25.49 11.23 0.32
N ILE A 253 -24.47 12.00 -0.03
CA ILE A 253 -24.51 12.93 -1.17
C ILE A 253 -24.23 12.13 -2.44
N GLU A 254 -25.02 12.32 -3.49
CA GLU A 254 -24.82 11.64 -4.75
C GLU A 254 -23.57 12.16 -5.47
N ALA A 255 -22.83 11.26 -6.14
CA ALA A 255 -21.65 11.68 -6.88
C ALA A 255 -22.05 12.43 -8.15
N GLN A 256 -21.43 13.58 -8.40
CA GLN A 256 -21.37 14.15 -9.75
C GLN A 256 -20.58 13.18 -10.63
N THR A 257 -21.30 12.36 -11.39
CA THR A 257 -20.68 11.42 -12.32
C THR A 257 -20.16 12.18 -13.53
N PRO A 258 -18.97 11.85 -14.07
CA PRO A 258 -18.55 12.41 -15.33
C PRO A 258 -19.60 12.10 -16.41
N LYS A 259 -19.79 13.05 -17.35
CA LYS A 259 -20.76 12.92 -18.46
C LYS A 259 -20.74 11.49 -19.02
N PRO A 260 -21.91 10.88 -19.27
CA PRO A 260 -21.98 9.50 -19.76
C PRO A 260 -21.08 9.32 -20.99
N ARG A 261 -20.42 8.17 -21.07
CA ARG A 261 -19.56 7.83 -22.21
C ARG A 261 -20.38 7.96 -23.50
N HIS A 262 -19.74 8.50 -24.54
CA HIS A 262 -20.37 8.64 -25.86
C HIS A 262 -21.00 7.32 -26.30
N GLN A 263 -22.30 7.37 -26.61
CA GLN A 263 -23.04 6.21 -27.09
C GLN A 263 -22.88 6.12 -28.60
N TRP A 264 -22.15 5.08 -29.04
CA TRP A 264 -21.87 4.85 -30.45
C TRP A 264 -23.10 4.31 -31.17
N THR A 265 -23.52 5.00 -32.22
CA THR A 265 -24.50 4.45 -33.17
C THR A 265 -23.82 3.61 -34.24
N GLU A 266 -24.57 2.69 -34.85
CA GLU A 266 -24.06 1.84 -35.94
C GLU A 266 -23.49 2.69 -37.09
N ALA A 267 -24.20 3.77 -37.45
CA ALA A 267 -23.75 4.71 -38.48
C ALA A 267 -22.42 5.40 -38.13
N GLN A 268 -22.18 5.71 -36.85
CA GLN A 268 -20.90 6.29 -36.41
C GLN A 268 -19.77 5.28 -36.44
N VAL A 269 -20.06 4.01 -36.13
CA VAL A 269 -19.07 2.93 -36.17
C VAL A 269 -18.62 2.65 -37.60
N GLN A 270 -19.54 2.63 -38.57
CA GLN A 270 -19.20 2.43 -39.99
C GLN A 270 -18.32 3.55 -40.58
N ARG A 271 -18.29 4.72 -39.93
CA ARG A 271 -17.45 5.85 -40.35
C ARG A 271 -16.04 5.82 -39.76
N LEU A 272 -15.76 4.93 -38.81
CA LEU A 272 -14.41 4.73 -38.28
C LEU A 272 -13.50 4.15 -39.37
N GLY A 273 -12.36 4.79 -39.61
CA GLY A 273 -11.39 4.33 -40.61
C GLY A 273 -11.73 4.69 -42.07
N THR A 274 -12.90 5.25 -42.35
CA THR A 274 -13.28 5.74 -43.71
C THR A 274 -13.10 7.24 -43.88
N VAL A 275 -13.02 7.99 -42.78
CA VAL A 275 -12.72 9.43 -42.75
C VAL A 275 -11.63 9.71 -41.72
N ARG A 276 -10.95 10.86 -41.84
CA ARG A 276 -9.94 11.28 -40.84
C ARG A 276 -10.59 11.39 -39.45
N ASP A 277 -9.94 10.78 -38.46
CA ASP A 277 -10.42 10.76 -37.06
C ASP A 277 -10.71 12.17 -36.51
N SER A 278 -10.00 13.21 -36.97
CA SER A 278 -10.24 14.61 -36.58
C SER A 278 -11.55 15.19 -37.09
N VAL A 279 -11.94 14.84 -38.32
CA VAL A 279 -13.20 15.26 -38.92
C VAL A 279 -14.34 14.56 -38.19
N LEU A 280 -14.22 13.25 -38.00
CA LEU A 280 -15.22 12.44 -37.30
C LEU A 280 -15.39 12.87 -35.83
N ALA A 281 -14.29 13.19 -35.15
CA ALA A 281 -14.32 13.73 -33.78
C ALA A 281 -15.11 15.05 -33.70
N THR A 282 -14.89 15.95 -34.67
CA THR A 282 -15.56 17.25 -34.72
C THR A 282 -17.06 17.09 -34.99
N GLU A 283 -17.44 16.24 -35.94
CA GLU A 283 -18.84 16.00 -36.30
C GLU A 283 -19.64 15.30 -35.20
N ILE A 284 -19.05 14.33 -34.51
CA ILE A 284 -19.70 13.59 -33.42
C ILE A 284 -19.69 14.41 -32.10
N GLY A 285 -18.83 15.43 -32.00
CA GLY A 285 -18.69 16.23 -30.78
C GLY A 285 -17.93 15.49 -29.66
N VAL A 286 -16.96 14.64 -30.03
CA VAL A 286 -16.14 13.85 -29.09
C VAL A 286 -14.66 14.11 -29.29
N SER A 287 -13.85 13.83 -28.26
CA SER A 287 -12.40 13.95 -28.40
C SER A 287 -11.82 12.90 -29.36
N LEU A 288 -10.69 13.23 -30.01
CA LEU A 288 -9.90 12.31 -30.84
C LEU A 288 -9.57 10.98 -30.13
N ASN A 289 -9.31 11.03 -28.82
CA ASN A 289 -9.04 9.84 -28.02
C ASN A 289 -10.25 8.89 -27.95
N VAL A 290 -11.48 9.41 -27.95
CA VAL A 290 -12.70 8.58 -27.94
C VAL A 290 -12.83 7.82 -29.26
N ILE A 291 -12.59 8.49 -30.40
CA ILE A 291 -12.54 7.87 -31.73
C ILE A 291 -11.44 6.80 -31.78
N GLY A 292 -10.20 7.16 -31.42
CA GLY A 292 -9.06 6.24 -31.46
C GLY A 292 -9.22 5.02 -30.56
N ASN A 293 -9.79 5.19 -29.36
CA ASN A 293 -10.09 4.08 -28.46
C ASN A 293 -11.13 3.13 -29.04
N LYS A 294 -12.21 3.66 -29.64
CA LYS A 294 -13.25 2.82 -30.27
C LYS A 294 -12.71 2.10 -31.51
N ARG A 295 -11.92 2.79 -32.33
CA ARG A 295 -11.24 2.24 -33.50
C ARG A 295 -10.32 1.08 -33.11
N ASN A 296 -9.47 1.27 -32.10
CA ASN A 296 -8.60 0.21 -31.57
C ASN A 296 -9.38 -0.95 -30.94
N GLN A 297 -10.51 -0.67 -30.27
CA GLN A 297 -11.39 -1.69 -29.70
C GLN A 297 -11.99 -2.60 -30.79
N LEU A 298 -12.32 -2.03 -31.95
CA LEU A 298 -12.90 -2.75 -33.08
C LEU A 298 -11.85 -3.26 -34.07
N GLY A 299 -10.55 -3.04 -33.81
CA GLY A 299 -9.46 -3.47 -34.69
C GLY A 299 -9.42 -2.77 -36.05
N ILE A 300 -10.03 -1.58 -36.16
CA ILE A 300 -10.10 -0.82 -37.42
C ILE A 300 -8.80 -0.03 -37.58
N GLU A 301 -8.22 0.00 -38.78
CA GLU A 301 -7.03 0.82 -39.04
C GLU A 301 -7.38 2.30 -39.18
N ARG A 302 -6.41 3.18 -38.90
CA ARG A 302 -6.59 4.62 -39.12
C ARG A 302 -6.82 4.89 -40.61
N PHE A 303 -7.68 5.85 -40.92
CA PHE A 303 -7.87 6.27 -42.31
C PHE A 303 -6.54 6.77 -42.90
N ALA A 304 -6.11 6.13 -43.98
CA ALA A 304 -4.94 6.53 -44.75
C ALA A 304 -5.40 7.47 -45.86
N ALA A 305 -5.19 8.78 -45.66
CA ALA A 305 -5.35 9.80 -46.71
C ALA A 305 -4.06 10.59 -46.89
#